data_AF-A0A1K1LJX0-F1
#
_entry.id   AF-A0A1K1LJX0-F1
#
_cell.length_a   1.000
_cell.length_b   1.000
_cell.length_c   1.000
_cell.angle_alpha   90.00
_cell.angle_beta   90.00
_cell.angle_gamma   90.00
#
_symmetry.space_group_name_H-M   'P 1'
#
loop_
_entity.id
_entity.type
_entity.pdbx_description
1 polymer ?
#
loop_
_entity_poly.entity_id
_entity_poly.type
_entity_poly.pdbx_seq_one_letter_code
_entity_poly.pdbx_strand_id
1 'polypeptide(L)'
;MFGIYKYVYDNEIIYIGKSDNSILNRVNGHAKEMKFQPYLDKAIIYYTVYENSAQTDFYESYFINKYKPKLNVAKMYDGNIGVDIPEPEWHLLSELNEIEKKEKTKKAAVFKTQKAYETRIKKIKERKKHIENLKWLESFLPQFYGSYDIELSVDYTEDNKKIYMRIFELLHSTDGRSLLIGDFPHMDETGKKLSVHFLKKSSCKELDFWNNYKTMIQQTIDEHLAEIFRINSEIREAGFDEYE
;
A
#
# COMPACT_ATOMS: atom_id res chain seq x y z
N MET A 1 12.18 -13.95 -11.97
CA MET A 1 13.54 -14.51 -12.02
C MET A 1 13.70 -15.15 -13.37
N PHE A 2 14.69 -14.71 -14.14
CA PHE A 2 15.04 -15.28 -15.43
C PHE A 2 16.03 -16.42 -15.21
N GLY A 3 15.75 -17.60 -15.73
CA GLY A 3 16.69 -18.71 -15.64
C GLY A 3 16.27 -19.92 -16.46
N ILE A 4 17.18 -20.88 -16.53
CA ILE A 4 16.94 -22.19 -17.12
C ILE A 4 17.09 -23.27 -16.06
N TYR A 5 16.47 -24.41 -16.29
CA TYR A 5 16.54 -25.58 -15.42
C TYR A 5 16.68 -26.84 -16.26
N LYS A 6 17.29 -27.86 -15.66
CA LYS A 6 17.47 -29.19 -16.27
C LYS A 6 17.01 -30.28 -15.33
N TYR A 7 16.40 -31.32 -15.90
CA TYR A 7 16.06 -32.56 -15.22
C TYR A 7 17.15 -33.59 -15.53
N VAL A 8 17.72 -34.18 -14.49
CA VAL A 8 18.73 -35.23 -14.59
C VAL A 8 18.17 -36.52 -14.00
N TYR A 9 18.18 -37.60 -14.77
CA TYR A 9 17.71 -38.92 -14.35
C TYR A 9 18.68 -39.98 -14.88
N ASP A 10 19.10 -40.91 -14.03
CA ASP A 10 20.12 -41.92 -14.35
C ASP A 10 21.39 -41.32 -15.00
N ASN A 11 21.89 -40.22 -14.43
CA ASN A 11 23.03 -39.42 -14.93
C ASN A 11 22.86 -38.81 -16.34
N GLU A 12 21.66 -38.84 -16.92
CA GLU A 12 21.35 -38.23 -18.20
C GLU A 12 20.49 -36.98 -18.05
N ILE A 13 20.76 -35.95 -18.85
CA ILE A 13 19.87 -34.78 -18.96
C ILE A 13 18.67 -35.18 -19.81
N ILE A 14 17.49 -35.27 -19.20
CA ILE A 14 16.27 -35.72 -19.87
C ILE A 14 15.40 -34.56 -20.35
N TYR A 15 15.55 -33.37 -19.77
CA TYR A 15 14.84 -32.17 -20.16
C TYR A 15 15.62 -30.90 -19.79
N ILE A 16 15.51 -29.87 -20.63
CA ILE A 16 15.94 -28.49 -20.34
C ILE A 16 14.78 -27.56 -20.66
N GLY A 17 14.49 -26.62 -19.76
CA GLY A 17 13.50 -25.58 -20.00
C GLY A 17 13.89 -24.26 -19.38
N LYS A 18 13.20 -23.19 -19.78
CA LYS A 18 13.35 -21.85 -19.20
C LYS A 18 12.15 -21.40 -18.38
N SER A 19 12.37 -20.38 -17.56
CA SER A 19 11.31 -19.56 -16.96
C SER A 19 11.76 -18.11 -16.85
N ASP A 20 10.90 -17.20 -17.27
CA ASP A 20 11.15 -15.76 -17.18
C ASP A 20 10.55 -15.15 -15.89
N ASN A 21 9.73 -15.93 -15.17
CA ASN A 21 9.01 -15.49 -13.97
C ASN A 21 9.43 -16.25 -12.71
N SER A 22 9.19 -17.56 -12.66
CA SER A 22 9.56 -18.42 -11.53
C SER A 22 9.86 -19.83 -12.05
N ILE A 23 11.09 -20.29 -11.83
CA ILE A 23 11.53 -21.65 -12.18
C ILE A 23 10.70 -22.67 -11.39
N LEU A 24 10.48 -22.43 -10.10
CA LEU A 24 9.70 -23.32 -9.24
C LEU A 24 8.27 -23.54 -9.75
N ASN A 25 7.57 -22.45 -10.10
CA ASN A 25 6.21 -22.57 -10.66
C ASN A 25 6.19 -23.34 -11.98
N ARG A 26 7.23 -23.17 -12.81
CA ARG A 26 7.33 -23.87 -14.09
C ARG A 26 7.56 -25.37 -13.89
N VAL A 27 8.50 -25.72 -13.01
CA VAL A 27 8.76 -27.10 -12.59
C VAL A 27 7.51 -27.76 -11.99
N ASN A 28 6.80 -27.06 -11.09
CA ASN A 28 5.53 -27.55 -10.53
C ASN A 28 4.44 -27.73 -11.61
N GLY A 29 4.47 -26.91 -12.66
CA GLY A 29 3.61 -27.07 -13.83
C GLY A 29 3.87 -28.39 -14.58
N HIS A 30 5.13 -28.79 -14.71
CA HIS A 30 5.51 -30.04 -15.37
C HIS A 30 5.03 -31.29 -14.63
N ALA A 31 4.77 -31.21 -13.32
CA ALA A 31 4.14 -32.30 -12.58
C ALA A 31 2.74 -32.67 -13.09
N LYS A 32 2.12 -31.83 -13.93
CA LYS A 32 0.82 -32.11 -14.56
C LYS A 32 0.95 -32.66 -15.99
N GLU A 33 2.14 -32.64 -16.57
CA GLU A 33 2.40 -33.07 -17.94
C GLU A 33 2.73 -34.56 -17.99
N MET A 34 2.02 -35.32 -18.85
CA MET A 34 2.17 -36.78 -18.94
C MET A 34 3.62 -37.24 -19.20
N LYS A 35 4.39 -36.49 -19.99
CA LYS A 35 5.77 -36.86 -20.35
C LYS A 35 6.75 -36.81 -19.18
N PHE A 36 6.42 -36.09 -18.11
CA PHE A 36 7.27 -35.97 -16.92
C PHE A 36 6.88 -36.95 -15.81
N GLN A 37 5.64 -37.48 -15.82
CA GLN A 37 5.12 -38.40 -14.80
C GLN A 37 6.09 -39.54 -14.43
N PRO A 38 6.77 -40.22 -15.39
CA PRO A 38 7.69 -41.32 -15.05
C PRO A 38 8.92 -40.91 -14.23
N TYR A 39 9.21 -39.60 -14.16
CA TYR A 39 10.46 -39.05 -13.63
C TYR A 39 10.28 -38.15 -12.39
N LEU A 40 9.05 -37.81 -11.99
CA LEU A 40 8.79 -36.75 -11.00
C LEU A 40 9.52 -36.94 -9.66
N ASP A 41 9.56 -38.17 -9.15
CA ASP A 41 10.18 -38.47 -7.85
C ASP A 41 11.63 -38.99 -7.97
N LYS A 42 12.14 -39.09 -9.20
CA LYS A 42 13.44 -39.72 -9.49
C LYS A 42 14.44 -38.76 -10.11
N ALA A 43 13.96 -37.76 -10.83
CA ALA A 43 14.83 -36.79 -11.48
C ALA A 43 15.32 -35.74 -10.46
N ILE A 44 16.61 -35.45 -10.50
CA ILE A 44 17.21 -34.33 -9.79
C ILE A 44 17.11 -33.10 -10.70
N ILE A 45 16.58 -32.00 -10.17
CA ILE A 45 16.38 -30.78 -10.92
C ILE A 45 17.43 -29.76 -10.51
N TYR A 46 18.13 -29.23 -11.51
CA TYR A 46 19.10 -28.15 -11.34
C TYR A 46 18.61 -26.89 -12.04
N TYR A 47 19.07 -25.73 -11.60
CA TYR A 47 18.78 -24.44 -12.22
C TYR A 47 20.02 -23.54 -12.28
N THR A 48 19.94 -22.55 -13.15
CA THR A 48 20.87 -21.41 -13.16
C THR A 48 20.10 -20.15 -13.57
N VAL A 49 20.61 -18.99 -13.15
CA VAL A 49 19.92 -17.69 -13.31
C VAL A 49 20.65 -16.80 -14.29
N TYR A 50 19.89 -15.98 -14.99
CA TYR A 50 20.38 -15.03 -15.98
C TYR A 50 19.77 -13.65 -15.72
N GLU A 51 20.36 -12.64 -16.37
CA GLU A 51 19.97 -11.25 -16.15
C GLU A 51 18.63 -10.91 -16.83
N ASN A 52 18.36 -11.54 -17.98
CA ASN A 52 17.24 -11.18 -18.85
C ASN A 52 16.74 -12.37 -19.69
N SER A 53 15.58 -12.16 -20.33
CA SER A 53 14.93 -13.19 -21.16
C SER A 53 15.68 -13.55 -22.44
N ALA A 54 16.46 -12.62 -23.00
CA ALA A 54 17.24 -12.92 -24.21
C ALA A 54 18.35 -13.93 -23.90
N GLN A 55 19.02 -13.79 -22.74
CA GLN A 55 19.98 -14.78 -22.25
C GLN A 55 19.31 -16.13 -21.99
N THR A 56 18.15 -16.17 -21.33
CA THR A 56 17.45 -17.45 -21.07
C THR A 56 17.07 -18.17 -22.35
N ASP A 57 16.57 -17.46 -23.36
CA ASP A 57 16.22 -18.05 -24.66
C ASP A 57 17.44 -18.58 -25.40
N PHE A 58 18.54 -17.82 -25.39
CA PHE A 58 19.80 -18.22 -26.02
C PHE A 58 20.35 -19.49 -25.37
N TYR A 59 20.53 -19.49 -24.04
CA TYR A 59 21.12 -20.62 -23.32
C TYR A 59 20.22 -21.85 -23.31
N GLU A 60 18.89 -21.70 -23.19
CA GLU A 60 17.95 -22.82 -23.34
C GLU A 60 18.12 -23.49 -24.70
N SER A 61 18.09 -22.69 -25.77
CA SER A 61 18.21 -23.22 -27.14
C SER A 61 19.56 -23.89 -27.35
N TYR A 62 20.64 -23.29 -26.84
CA TYR A 62 21.98 -23.84 -26.92
C TYR A 62 22.06 -25.21 -26.23
N PHE A 63 21.67 -25.31 -24.96
CA PHE A 63 21.81 -26.55 -24.20
C PHE A 63 20.85 -27.66 -24.65
N ILE A 64 19.65 -27.33 -25.13
CA ILE A 64 18.77 -28.31 -25.79
C ILE A 64 19.49 -28.95 -26.99
N ASN A 65 20.20 -28.15 -27.79
CA ASN A 65 20.89 -28.67 -28.96
C ASN A 65 22.23 -29.33 -28.65
N LYS A 66 22.91 -28.94 -27.56
CA LYS A 66 24.13 -29.60 -27.08
C LYS A 66 23.83 -31.00 -26.54
N TYR A 67 22.77 -31.14 -25.75
CA TYR A 67 22.48 -32.38 -25.01
C TYR A 67 21.40 -33.27 -25.63
N LYS A 68 20.60 -32.73 -26.55
CA LYS A 68 19.45 -33.42 -27.18
C LYS A 68 18.57 -34.19 -26.16
N PRO A 69 18.05 -33.54 -25.11
CA PRO A 69 17.30 -34.23 -24.07
C PRO A 69 16.01 -34.86 -24.61
N LYS A 70 15.74 -36.11 -24.23
CA LYS A 70 14.63 -36.91 -24.80
C LYS A 70 13.22 -36.30 -24.62
N LEU A 71 13.00 -35.42 -23.63
CA LEU A 71 11.70 -34.79 -23.39
C LEU A 71 11.55 -33.41 -24.05
N ASN A 72 12.61 -32.88 -24.65
CA ASN A 72 12.56 -31.69 -25.49
C ASN A 72 12.13 -32.10 -26.90
N VAL A 73 11.02 -31.53 -27.37
CA VAL A 73 10.52 -31.76 -28.75
C VAL A 73 10.71 -30.51 -29.62
N ALA A 74 10.65 -29.33 -29.00
CA ALA A 74 10.85 -28.05 -29.66
C ALA A 74 12.31 -27.60 -29.58
N LYS A 75 12.68 -26.63 -30.44
CA LYS A 75 14.02 -26.02 -30.49
C LYS A 75 15.15 -27.04 -30.74
N MET A 76 14.85 -28.15 -31.41
CA MET A 76 15.86 -29.10 -31.88
C MET A 76 16.19 -28.80 -33.34
N TYR A 77 17.45 -28.55 -33.62
CA TYR A 77 17.99 -28.35 -34.97
C TYR A 77 18.81 -29.57 -35.40
N ASP A 78 18.83 -29.82 -36.71
CA ASP A 78 19.66 -30.88 -37.28
C ASP A 78 21.14 -30.49 -37.25
N GLY A 79 22.01 -31.45 -36.94
CA GLY A 79 23.46 -31.24 -36.84
C GLY A 79 23.97 -30.87 -35.44
N ASN A 80 25.30 -30.69 -35.36
CA ASN A 80 26.01 -30.35 -34.13
C ASN A 80 26.29 -28.85 -34.06
N ILE A 81 26.17 -28.27 -32.88
CA ILE A 81 26.58 -26.87 -32.67
C ILE A 81 28.11 -26.80 -32.76
N GLY A 82 28.64 -26.07 -33.75
CA GLY A 82 30.08 -25.88 -33.94
C GLY A 82 30.74 -24.91 -32.97
N VAL A 83 30.00 -24.41 -31.98
CA VAL A 83 30.44 -23.47 -30.96
C VAL A 83 30.28 -24.11 -29.59
N ASP A 84 31.36 -24.16 -28.81
CA ASP A 84 31.30 -24.62 -27.42
C ASP A 84 31.23 -23.43 -26.47
N ILE A 85 30.18 -23.40 -25.64
CA ILE A 85 29.95 -22.38 -24.63
C ILE A 85 30.21 -23.04 -23.27
N PRO A 86 30.91 -22.35 -22.35
CA PRO A 86 31.15 -22.85 -21.00
C PRO A 86 29.87 -23.28 -20.30
N GLU A 87 29.94 -24.39 -19.56
CA GLU A 87 28.84 -24.82 -18.70
C GLU A 87 28.63 -23.81 -17.56
N PRO A 88 27.39 -23.37 -17.30
CA PRO A 88 27.11 -22.52 -16.17
C PRO A 88 27.25 -23.30 -14.87
N GLU A 89 27.36 -22.57 -13.77
CA GLU A 89 27.18 -23.15 -12.46
C GLU A 89 25.72 -23.58 -12.28
N TRP A 90 25.51 -24.86 -12.00
CA TRP A 90 24.21 -25.46 -11.81
C TRP A 90 23.93 -25.66 -10.32
N HIS A 91 22.85 -25.07 -9.84
CA HIS A 91 22.40 -25.13 -8.44
C HIS A 91 21.24 -26.11 -8.28
N LEU A 92 21.09 -26.72 -7.11
CA LEU A 92 19.98 -27.66 -6.87
C LEU A 92 18.67 -26.90 -6.66
N LEU A 93 17.58 -27.33 -7.28
CA LEU A 93 16.28 -26.67 -7.14
C LEU A 93 15.80 -26.59 -5.67
N SER A 94 16.20 -27.54 -4.82
CA SER A 94 15.91 -27.52 -3.38
C SER A 94 16.45 -26.26 -2.69
N GLU A 95 17.56 -25.71 -3.16
CA GLU A 95 18.18 -24.48 -2.65
C GLU A 95 17.35 -23.24 -3.01
N LEU A 96 16.66 -23.26 -4.15
CA LEU A 96 15.84 -22.15 -4.63
C LEU A 96 14.66 -21.85 -3.70
N ASN A 97 14.05 -22.88 -3.12
CA ASN A 97 12.93 -22.74 -2.19
C ASN A 97 13.31 -21.89 -0.96
N GLU A 98 14.52 -22.08 -0.44
CA GLU A 98 15.00 -21.31 0.70
C GLU A 98 15.27 -19.85 0.33
N ILE A 99 15.83 -19.61 -0.85
CA ILE A 99 16.10 -18.27 -1.38
C ILE A 99 14.78 -17.52 -1.60
N GLU A 100 13.81 -18.11 -2.32
CA GLU A 100 12.51 -17.48 -2.56
C GLU A 100 11.76 -17.19 -1.25
N LYS A 101 11.86 -18.07 -0.25
CA LYS A 101 11.23 -17.86 1.07
C LYS A 101 11.86 -16.67 1.79
N LYS A 102 13.20 -16.60 1.84
CA LYS A 102 13.93 -15.47 2.44
C LYS A 102 13.60 -14.14 1.74
N GLU A 103 13.53 -14.13 0.41
CA GLU A 103 13.16 -12.94 -0.36
C GLU A 103 11.71 -12.49 -0.13
N LYS A 104 10.75 -13.43 -0.11
CA LYS A 104 9.34 -13.13 0.18
C LYS A 104 9.20 -12.50 1.56
N THR A 105 9.89 -13.03 2.58
CA THR A 105 9.87 -12.46 3.93
C THR A 105 10.46 -11.06 3.97
N LYS A 106 11.59 -10.81 3.28
CA LYS A 106 12.18 -9.46 3.15
C LYS A 106 11.23 -8.48 2.48
N LYS A 107 10.64 -8.84 1.34
CA LYS A 107 9.67 -8.01 0.61
C LYS A 107 8.42 -7.70 1.44
N ALA A 108 7.88 -8.71 2.13
CA ALA A 108 6.72 -8.53 3.00
C ALA A 108 7.03 -7.59 4.19
N ALA A 109 8.23 -7.70 4.78
CA ALA A 109 8.68 -6.79 5.83
C ALA A 109 8.76 -5.35 5.31
N VAL A 110 9.42 -5.11 4.18
CA VAL A 110 9.53 -3.78 3.55
C VAL A 110 8.14 -3.20 3.25
N PHE A 111 7.24 -3.98 2.65
CA PHE A 111 5.88 -3.54 2.33
C PHE A 111 5.08 -3.18 3.59
N LYS A 112 5.21 -3.97 4.67
CA LYS A 112 4.56 -3.68 5.94
C LYS A 112 5.07 -2.38 6.56
N THR A 113 6.39 -2.15 6.51
CA THR A 113 7.00 -0.91 7.01
C THR A 113 6.53 0.31 6.21
N GLN A 114 6.49 0.20 4.88
CA GLN A 114 6.01 1.25 3.97
C GLN A 114 4.53 1.61 4.23
N LYS A 115 3.66 0.60 4.35
CA LYS A 115 2.24 0.82 4.63
C LYS A 115 2.00 1.47 6.00
N ALA A 116 2.80 1.10 7.00
CA ALA A 116 2.74 1.71 8.32
C ALA A 116 3.17 3.19 8.28
N TYR A 117 4.21 3.50 7.52
CA TYR A 117 4.65 4.87 7.27
C TYR A 117 3.56 5.73 6.59
N GLU A 118 2.98 5.25 5.49
CA GLU A 118 1.90 5.95 4.77
C GLU A 118 0.69 6.24 5.66
N THR A 119 0.32 5.27 6.50
CA THR A 119 -0.79 5.42 7.46
C THR A 119 -0.49 6.53 8.48
N ARG A 120 0.75 6.62 8.97
CA ARG A 120 1.17 7.68 9.90
C ARG A 120 1.17 9.06 9.25
N ILE A 121 1.68 9.18 8.03
CA ILE A 121 1.64 10.42 7.26
C ILE A 121 0.20 10.88 7.00
N LYS A 122 -0.71 9.95 6.69
CA LYS A 122 -2.13 10.27 6.52
C LYS A 122 -2.72 10.87 7.79
N LYS A 123 -2.45 10.28 8.96
CA LYS A 123 -2.90 10.82 10.25
C LYS A 123 -2.36 12.22 10.51
N ILE A 124 -1.09 12.48 10.22
CA ILE A 124 -0.50 13.83 10.37
C ILE A 124 -1.25 14.85 9.50
N LYS A 125 -1.53 14.51 8.23
CA LYS A 125 -2.27 15.37 7.31
C LYS A 125 -3.68 15.67 7.82
N GLU A 126 -4.39 14.66 8.32
CA GLU A 126 -5.72 14.82 8.92
C GLU A 126 -5.68 15.76 10.14
N ARG A 127 -4.71 15.58 11.04
CA ARG A 127 -4.54 16.46 12.22
C ARG A 127 -4.18 17.89 11.83
N LYS A 128 -3.29 18.10 10.85
CA LYS A 128 -2.97 19.44 10.33
C LYS A 128 -4.22 20.13 9.77
N LYS A 129 -5.02 19.41 8.98
CA LYS A 129 -6.31 19.91 8.45
C LYS A 129 -7.26 20.31 9.59
N HIS A 130 -7.36 19.50 10.65
CA HIS A 130 -8.20 19.84 11.80
C HIS A 130 -7.72 21.13 12.50
N ILE A 131 -6.41 21.30 12.70
CA ILE A 131 -5.84 22.53 13.27
C ILE A 131 -6.19 23.74 12.39
N GLU A 132 -6.03 23.65 11.08
CA GLU A 132 -6.38 24.73 10.15
C GLU A 132 -7.87 25.09 10.24
N ASN A 133 -8.73 24.07 10.33
CA ASN A 133 -10.15 24.27 10.50
C ASN A 133 -10.47 24.94 11.86
N LEU A 134 -9.81 24.53 12.95
CA LEU A 134 -10.04 25.10 14.29
C LEU A 134 -9.64 26.58 14.35
N LYS A 135 -8.50 26.93 13.74
CA LYS A 135 -8.06 28.33 13.58
C LYS A 135 -9.06 29.15 12.77
N TRP A 136 -9.61 28.56 11.71
CA TRP A 136 -10.67 29.21 10.94
C TRP A 136 -11.93 29.42 11.77
N LEU A 137 -12.37 28.41 12.54
CA LEU A 137 -13.53 28.51 13.42
C LEU A 137 -13.35 29.61 14.47
N GLU A 138 -12.18 29.69 15.09
CA GLU A 138 -11.84 30.75 16.04
C GLU A 138 -11.96 32.15 15.42
N SER A 139 -11.56 32.31 14.15
CA SER A 139 -11.71 33.57 13.41
C SER A 139 -13.15 33.88 13.00
N PHE A 140 -13.98 32.83 12.85
CA PHE A 140 -15.36 32.92 12.35
C PHE A 140 -16.37 33.17 13.47
N LEU A 141 -16.19 32.56 14.64
CA LEU A 141 -17.13 32.64 15.77
C LEU A 141 -17.39 34.06 16.34
N PRO A 142 -16.42 35.01 16.38
CA PRO A 142 -16.63 36.32 17.00
C PRO A 142 -17.82 37.11 16.44
N GLN A 143 -18.20 36.91 15.17
CA GLN A 143 -19.32 37.62 14.56
C GLN A 143 -20.70 37.17 15.09
N PHE A 144 -20.74 36.09 15.87
CA PHE A 144 -21.96 35.57 16.49
C PHE A 144 -21.96 35.71 18.02
N TYR A 145 -21.03 36.48 18.59
CA TYR A 145 -20.95 36.64 20.03
C TYR A 145 -22.25 37.19 20.61
N GLY A 146 -22.82 36.49 21.59
CA GLY A 146 -24.12 36.84 22.20
C GLY A 146 -25.35 36.35 21.43
N SER A 147 -25.17 35.60 20.33
CA SER A 147 -26.25 34.90 19.65
C SER A 147 -26.53 33.54 20.31
N TYR A 148 -27.81 33.25 20.57
CA TYR A 148 -28.29 32.08 21.32
C TYR A 148 -28.56 30.87 20.44
N ASP A 149 -29.09 31.13 19.25
CA ASP A 149 -29.24 30.17 18.17
C ASP A 149 -28.52 30.75 16.96
N ILE A 150 -27.43 30.11 16.58
CA ILE A 150 -26.80 30.40 15.31
C ILE A 150 -27.52 29.52 14.29
N GLU A 151 -28.52 30.10 13.63
CA GLU A 151 -29.05 29.55 12.39
C GLU A 151 -28.28 30.19 11.23
N LEU A 152 -27.33 29.43 10.66
CA LEU A 152 -26.68 29.85 9.43
C LEU A 152 -27.57 29.44 8.26
N SER A 153 -28.50 30.31 7.85
CA SER A 153 -29.23 30.18 6.59
C SER A 153 -28.61 31.12 5.55
N VAL A 154 -27.78 30.58 4.65
CA VAL A 154 -27.20 31.36 3.54
C VAL A 154 -27.62 30.77 2.20
N ASP A 155 -27.57 31.60 1.15
CA ASP A 155 -27.82 31.14 -0.21
C ASP A 155 -26.79 30.07 -0.61
N TYR A 156 -27.25 29.02 -1.28
CA TYR A 156 -26.41 27.94 -1.77
C TYR A 156 -25.47 28.50 -2.86
N THR A 157 -24.19 28.55 -2.51
CA THR A 157 -23.08 28.80 -3.43
C THR A 157 -22.00 27.74 -3.17
N GLU A 158 -21.17 27.43 -4.16
CA GLU A 158 -20.06 26.48 -3.94
C GLU A 158 -19.07 26.96 -2.87
N ASP A 159 -18.96 28.27 -2.64
CA ASP A 159 -18.13 28.84 -1.58
C ASP A 159 -18.78 28.70 -0.19
N ASN A 160 -20.09 28.92 -0.09
CA ASN A 160 -20.82 28.66 1.15
C ASN A 160 -20.80 27.17 1.49
N LYS A 161 -20.99 26.28 0.51
CA LYS A 161 -20.86 24.83 0.70
C LYS A 161 -19.50 24.41 1.26
N LYS A 162 -18.39 25.02 0.82
CA LYS A 162 -17.06 24.76 1.41
C LYS A 162 -17.01 25.16 2.88
N ILE A 163 -17.57 26.31 3.23
CA ILE A 163 -17.69 26.78 4.62
C ILE A 163 -18.48 25.75 5.45
N TYR A 164 -19.59 25.26 4.94
CA TYR A 164 -20.41 24.24 5.62
C TYR A 164 -19.70 22.89 5.78
N MET A 165 -19.08 22.38 4.72
CA MET A 165 -18.31 21.13 4.81
C MET A 165 -17.18 21.24 5.83
N ARG A 166 -16.54 22.42 5.92
CA ARG A 166 -15.50 22.71 6.90
C ARG A 166 -16.03 22.73 8.33
N ILE A 167 -17.18 23.39 8.57
CA ILE A 167 -17.89 23.38 9.86
C ILE A 167 -18.30 21.94 10.23
N PHE A 168 -18.82 21.17 9.28
CA PHE A 168 -19.26 19.80 9.49
C PHE A 168 -18.10 18.86 9.87
N GLU A 169 -16.98 18.93 9.14
CA GLU A 169 -15.76 18.15 9.43
C GLU A 169 -15.16 18.48 10.80
N LEU A 170 -15.21 19.75 11.21
CA LEU A 170 -14.78 20.20 12.54
C LEU A 170 -15.59 19.56 13.66
N LEU A 171 -16.90 19.54 13.49
CA LEU A 171 -17.81 19.15 14.55
C LEU A 171 -17.89 17.62 14.71
N HIS A 172 -17.66 16.87 13.62
CA HIS A 172 -17.55 15.41 13.65
C HIS A 172 -16.21 14.88 14.18
N SER A 173 -15.18 15.73 14.27
CA SER A 173 -13.85 15.32 14.75
C SER A 173 -13.59 15.59 16.23
N THR A 174 -14.48 16.32 16.91
CA THR A 174 -14.42 16.47 18.37
C THR A 174 -15.03 15.25 19.04
N ASP A 175 -14.26 14.56 19.90
CA ASP A 175 -14.61 13.29 20.59
C ASP A 175 -15.77 13.42 21.62
N GLY A 176 -16.91 13.97 21.21
CA GLY A 176 -18.15 14.01 22.00
C GLY A 176 -18.14 14.99 23.19
N ARG A 177 -17.12 15.84 23.33
CA ARG A 177 -16.94 16.65 24.56
C ARG A 177 -17.60 18.03 24.58
N SER A 178 -18.06 18.67 23.48
CA SER A 178 -18.53 20.06 23.67
C SER A 178 -19.44 20.77 22.65
N LEU A 179 -19.74 20.22 21.47
CA LEU A 179 -20.77 20.80 20.60
C LEU A 179 -21.64 19.68 20.02
N LEU A 180 -22.91 19.63 20.42
CA LEU A 180 -23.90 18.76 19.78
C LEU A 180 -24.69 19.63 18.80
N ILE A 181 -24.46 19.47 17.50
CA ILE A 181 -25.37 20.03 16.50
C ILE A 181 -26.70 19.29 16.66
N GLY A 182 -27.79 20.03 16.70
CA GLY A 182 -29.09 19.41 16.88
C GLY A 182 -29.78 18.99 15.59
N ASP A 183 -29.24 19.30 14.39
CA ASP A 183 -29.63 18.66 13.14
C ASP A 183 -28.56 18.75 12.04
N PHE A 184 -28.56 17.78 11.12
CA PHE A 184 -27.71 17.78 9.93
C PHE A 184 -27.95 19.03 9.08
N PRO A 185 -26.93 19.50 8.32
CA PRO A 185 -27.15 20.52 7.31
C PRO A 185 -28.29 20.07 6.39
N HIS A 186 -29.37 20.84 6.36
CA HIS A 186 -30.51 20.58 5.50
C HIS A 186 -30.69 21.74 4.53
N MET A 187 -31.07 21.38 3.31
CA MET A 187 -31.51 22.35 2.32
C MET A 187 -32.94 22.76 2.69
N ASP A 188 -33.25 24.04 2.55
CA ASP A 188 -34.65 24.49 2.62
C ASP A 188 -35.49 23.84 1.51
N GLU A 189 -36.81 23.96 1.60
CA GLU A 189 -37.74 23.37 0.62
C GLU A 189 -37.49 23.85 -0.82
N THR A 190 -36.81 24.98 -0.98
CA THR A 190 -36.47 25.56 -2.29
C THR A 190 -35.16 25.04 -2.86
N GLY A 191 -34.34 24.36 -2.06
CA GLY A 191 -32.99 23.93 -2.42
C GLY A 191 -32.03 25.09 -2.66
N LYS A 192 -32.37 26.30 -2.21
CA LYS A 192 -31.57 27.51 -2.43
C LYS A 192 -30.90 28.01 -1.16
N LYS A 193 -31.30 27.53 0.01
CA LYS A 193 -30.67 27.90 1.27
C LYS A 193 -30.21 26.66 2.01
N LEU A 194 -29.02 26.77 2.59
CA LEU A 194 -28.45 25.74 3.44
C LEU A 194 -28.51 26.24 4.87
N SER A 195 -29.15 25.45 5.76
CA SER A 195 -29.32 25.80 7.18
C SER A 195 -28.49 24.87 8.07
N VAL A 196 -27.77 25.46 9.04
CA VAL A 196 -27.12 24.72 10.14
C VAL A 196 -27.53 25.33 11.46
N HIS A 197 -28.04 24.48 12.36
CA HIS A 197 -28.47 24.87 13.70
C HIS A 197 -27.45 24.41 14.74
N PHE A 198 -26.78 25.36 15.37
CA PHE A 198 -25.90 25.07 16.50
C PHE A 198 -26.75 24.99 17.77
N LEU A 199 -27.17 23.77 18.14
CA LEU A 199 -27.92 23.56 19.38
C LEU A 199 -26.97 23.35 20.56
N LYS A 200 -27.39 23.86 21.71
CA LYS A 200 -26.64 23.70 22.97
C LYS A 200 -26.94 22.32 23.58
N LYS A 201 -25.90 21.63 24.05
CA LYS A 201 -26.08 20.53 25.03
C LYS A 201 -26.62 21.16 26.31
N SER A 202 -27.80 20.72 26.76
CA SER A 202 -28.65 21.36 27.78
C SER A 202 -27.96 21.77 29.10
N SER A 203 -26.75 21.28 29.38
CA SER A 203 -25.99 21.52 30.61
C SER A 203 -24.98 22.68 30.61
N CYS A 204 -24.57 23.25 29.48
CA CYS A 204 -23.51 24.29 29.45
C CYS A 204 -24.10 25.71 29.51
N LYS A 205 -23.86 26.55 30.53
CA LYS A 205 -24.40 27.92 30.52
C LYS A 205 -23.76 28.71 29.37
N GLU A 206 -24.56 29.50 28.67
CA GLU A 206 -24.16 30.21 27.44
C GLU A 206 -22.95 31.12 27.64
N LEU A 207 -22.95 31.88 28.74
CA LEU A 207 -21.82 32.72 29.13
C LEU A 207 -20.55 31.88 29.27
N ASP A 208 -20.66 30.65 29.79
CA ASP A 208 -19.53 29.75 29.96
C ASP A 208 -18.99 29.25 28.62
N PHE A 209 -19.82 29.09 27.58
CA PHE A 209 -19.31 28.75 26.24
C PHE A 209 -18.54 29.93 25.62
N TRP A 210 -19.17 31.11 25.53
CA TRP A 210 -18.55 32.27 24.89
C TRP A 210 -17.31 32.78 25.64
N ASN A 211 -17.25 32.59 26.95
CA ASN A 211 -16.08 32.91 27.76
C ASN A 211 -14.94 31.89 27.61
N ASN A 212 -15.22 30.66 27.15
CA ASN A 212 -14.24 29.57 27.13
C ASN A 212 -13.93 28.98 25.75
N TYR A 213 -14.65 29.33 24.67
CA TYR A 213 -14.48 28.67 23.36
C TYR A 213 -13.05 28.80 22.82
N LYS A 214 -12.39 29.94 23.01
CA LYS A 214 -10.98 30.14 22.61
C LYS A 214 -10.06 29.18 23.35
N THR A 215 -10.23 29.08 24.66
CA THR A 215 -9.47 28.13 25.50
C THR A 215 -9.69 26.69 25.04
N MET A 216 -10.94 26.31 24.73
CA MET A 216 -11.27 24.96 24.25
C MET A 216 -10.67 24.67 22.86
N ILE A 217 -10.72 25.64 21.94
CA ILE A 217 -10.10 25.53 20.62
C ILE A 217 -8.59 25.37 20.78
N GLN A 218 -7.95 26.20 21.58
CA GLN A 218 -6.50 26.15 21.80
C GLN A 218 -6.07 24.80 22.42
N GLN A 219 -6.79 24.31 23.44
CA GLN A 219 -6.54 22.99 24.03
C GLN A 219 -6.61 21.88 22.97
N THR A 220 -7.61 21.91 22.09
CA THR A 220 -7.76 20.91 21.03
C THR A 220 -6.64 21.00 20.00
N ILE A 221 -6.18 22.22 19.66
CA ILE A 221 -5.02 22.44 18.79
C ILE A 221 -3.76 21.84 19.44
N ASP A 222 -3.52 22.11 20.72
CA ASP A 222 -2.36 21.61 21.45
C ASP A 222 -2.34 20.08 21.51
N GLU A 223 -3.50 19.45 21.72
CA GLU A 223 -3.66 17.99 21.65
C GLU A 223 -3.30 17.42 20.26
N HIS A 224 -3.76 18.07 19.18
CA HIS A 224 -3.41 17.66 17.83
C HIS A 224 -1.92 17.86 17.52
N LEU A 225 -1.30 18.93 18.00
CA LEU A 225 0.14 19.17 17.85
C LEU A 225 0.98 18.15 18.61
N ALA A 226 0.59 17.81 19.85
CA ALA A 226 1.25 16.78 20.64
C ALA A 226 1.18 15.40 19.94
N GLU A 227 0.03 15.05 19.38
CA GLU A 227 -0.13 13.80 18.61
C GLU A 227 0.72 13.80 17.33
N ILE A 228 0.78 14.91 16.59
CA ILE A 228 1.67 15.05 15.42
C ILE A 228 3.13 14.84 15.83
N PHE A 229 3.57 15.48 16.93
CA PHE A 229 4.93 15.33 17.44
C PHE A 229 5.24 13.87 17.80
N ARG A 230 4.32 13.19 18.48
CA ARG A 230 4.42 11.78 18.83
C ARG A 230 4.57 10.90 17.59
N ILE A 231 3.72 11.09 16.58
CA ILE A 231 3.77 10.32 15.32
C ILE A 231 5.09 10.58 14.58
N ASN A 232 5.58 11.83 14.55
CA ASN A 232 6.87 12.15 13.95
C ASN A 232 8.04 11.46 14.68
N SER A 233 8.00 11.34 16.01
CA SER A 233 8.99 10.55 16.76
C SER A 233 8.98 9.09 16.34
N GLU A 234 7.80 8.46 16.23
CA GLU A 234 7.69 7.07 15.78
C GLU A 234 8.24 6.85 14.35
N ILE A 235 8.02 7.84 13.46
CA ILE A 235 8.54 7.79 12.08
C ILE A 235 10.07 7.82 12.09
N ARG A 236 10.68 8.72 12.89
CA ARG A 236 12.14 8.82 13.03
C ARG A 236 12.76 7.60 13.67
N GLU A 237 12.15 7.07 14.74
CA GLU A 237 12.59 5.83 15.39
C GLU A 237 12.51 4.63 14.43
N ALA A 238 11.58 4.65 13.48
CA ALA A 238 11.47 3.65 12.42
C ALA A 238 12.46 3.85 11.26
N GLY A 239 13.35 4.85 11.33
CA GLY A 239 14.40 5.10 10.34
C GLY A 239 13.92 5.78 9.06
N PHE A 240 12.78 6.46 9.09
CA PHE A 240 12.33 7.32 8.00
C PHE A 240 12.73 8.77 8.29
N ASP A 241 13.48 9.38 7.37
CA ASP A 241 13.81 10.80 7.47
C ASP A 241 12.57 11.68 7.24
N GLU A 242 12.55 12.85 7.87
CA GLU A 242 11.43 13.79 7.83
C GLU A 242 11.13 14.22 6.38
N TYR A 243 9.86 14.16 5.98
CA TYR A 243 9.39 14.95 4.83
C TYR A 243 9.32 16.41 5.30
N GLU A 244 10.13 17.27 4.68
CA GLU A 244 9.99 18.74 4.74
C GLU A 244 8.56 19.18 4.31
#